data_AF-A0A6N9V8F8-F1
#
_entry.id   AF-A0A6N9V8F8-F1
#
_cell.length_a   1.000
_cell.length_b   1.000
_cell.length_c   1.000
_cell.angle_alpha   90.00
_cell.angle_beta   90.00
_cell.angle_gamma   90.00
#
_symmetry.space_group_name_H-M   'P 1'
#
loop_
_entity.id
_entity.type
_entity.pdbx_description
1 polymer ?
#
loop_
_entity_poly.entity_id
_entity_poly.type
_entity_poly.pdbx_seq_one_letter_code
_entity_poly.pdbx_strand_id
1 'polypeptide(L)'
;LYLSPTKALAADQLRAVKELAAPLGTAVRPAVHDGDTPVEEREWIRQYANLVLTNPDMLHRGILPSHPRWSSFLRALRYVVVDES
;
A
#
# COMPACT_ATOMS: atom_id res chain seq x y z
N LEU A 1 -4.24 2.75 -4.42
CA LEU A 1 -3.57 1.43 -4.40
C LEU A 1 -2.53 1.44 -5.50
N TYR A 2 -1.30 1.06 -5.22
CA TYR A 2 -0.21 1.00 -6.19
C TYR A 2 0.23 -0.47 -6.33
N LEU A 3 0.20 -0.99 -7.55
CA LEU A 3 0.65 -2.34 -7.89
C LEU A 3 2.02 -2.23 -8.57
N SER A 4 3.03 -2.69 -7.84
CA SER A 4 4.40 -2.80 -8.32
C SER A 4 4.67 -4.22 -8.84
N PRO A 5 5.46 -4.37 -9.92
CA PRO A 5 5.86 -5.68 -10.43
C PRO A 5 6.82 -6.40 -9.47
N THR A 6 7.57 -5.66 -8.65
CA THR A 6 8.51 -6.21 -7.67
C THR A 6 8.43 -5.53 -6.30
N LYS A 7 8.88 -6.24 -5.26
CA LYS A 7 8.99 -5.66 -3.89
C LYS A 7 10.03 -4.55 -3.82
N ALA A 8 11.17 -4.72 -4.50
CA ALA A 8 12.23 -3.73 -4.53
C ALA A 8 11.72 -2.40 -5.10
N LEU A 9 11.02 -2.45 -6.23
CA LEU A 9 10.45 -1.23 -6.80
C LEU A 9 9.39 -0.62 -5.89
N ALA A 10 8.56 -1.41 -5.21
CA ALA A 10 7.60 -0.88 -4.23
C ALA A 10 8.30 -0.13 -3.08
N ALA A 11 9.42 -0.65 -2.59
CA ALA A 11 10.23 0.01 -1.56
C ALA A 11 10.87 1.31 -2.08
N ASP A 12 11.34 1.32 -3.32
CA ASP A 12 11.92 2.50 -3.96
C ASP A 12 10.86 3.60 -4.16
N GLN A 13 9.68 3.22 -4.66
CA GLN A 13 8.54 4.12 -4.81
C GLN A 13 8.06 4.66 -3.46
N LEU A 14 8.06 3.84 -2.40
CA LEU A 14 7.74 4.29 -1.05
C LEU A 14 8.69 5.42 -0.59
N ARG A 15 9.99 5.30 -0.87
CA ARG A 15 10.98 6.33 -0.52
C ARG A 15 10.69 7.63 -1.27
N ALA A 16 10.52 7.56 -2.59
CA ALA A 16 10.21 8.72 -3.42
C ALA A 16 8.91 9.43 -2.99
N VAL A 17 7.85 8.66 -2.70
CA VAL A 17 6.57 9.21 -2.22
C VAL A 17 6.73 9.89 -0.87
N LYS A 18 7.48 9.30 0.07
CA LYS A 18 7.72 9.90 1.39
C LYS A 18 8.46 11.23 1.28
N GLU A 19 9.47 11.32 0.42
CA GLU A 19 10.21 12.55 0.15
C GLU A 19 9.31 13.62 -0.44
N LEU A 20 8.53 13.28 -1.47
CA LEU A 20 7.60 14.21 -2.12
C LEU A 20 6.49 14.69 -1.17
N ALA A 21 5.99 13.81 -0.31
CA ALA A 21 4.89 14.10 0.59
C ALA A 21 5.32 14.75 1.91
N ALA A 22 6.62 14.90 2.18
CA ALA A 22 7.12 15.46 3.43
C ALA A 22 6.49 16.83 3.80
N PRO A 23 6.28 17.78 2.85
CA PRO A 23 5.63 19.06 3.16
C PRO A 23 4.15 18.95 3.54
N LEU A 24 3.50 17.81 3.24
CA LEU A 24 2.08 17.57 3.50
C LEU A 24 1.83 16.95 4.89
N GLY A 25 2.90 16.71 5.68
CA GLY A 25 2.82 16.12 7.01
C GLY A 25 2.13 14.76 6.98
N THR A 26 1.09 14.58 7.80
CA THR A 26 0.36 13.30 7.93
C THR A 26 -0.77 13.11 6.93
N ALA A 27 -0.94 14.04 5.97
CA ALA A 27 -1.99 13.95 4.96
C ALA A 27 -1.76 12.75 4.02
N VAL A 28 -0.51 12.35 3.79
CA VAL A 28 -0.15 11.14 3.04
C VAL A 28 0.53 10.16 3.99
N ARG A 29 0.00 8.95 4.07
CA ARG A 29 0.50 7.87 4.92
C ARG A 29 0.78 6.66 4.03
N PRO A 30 1.89 6.69 3.28
CA PRO A 30 2.23 5.63 2.35
C PRO A 30 2.85 4.45 3.11
N ALA A 31 2.49 3.23 2.73
CA ALA A 31 3.07 2.02 3.31
C ALA A 31 3.15 0.89 2.28
N VAL A 32 4.18 0.04 2.42
CA VAL A 32 4.30 -1.20 1.65
C VAL A 32 3.56 -2.30 2.40
N HIS A 33 2.69 -3.02 1.68
CA HIS A 33 2.00 -4.20 2.17
C HIS A 33 2.33 -5.39 1.28
N ASP A 34 3.30 -6.20 1.70
CA ASP A 34 3.69 -7.39 0.98
C ASP A 34 3.93 -8.61 1.90
N GLY A 35 4.56 -9.65 1.35
CA GLY A 35 4.85 -10.87 2.09
C GLY A 35 5.80 -10.68 3.29
N ASP A 36 6.63 -9.63 3.26
CA ASP A 36 7.66 -9.37 4.27
C ASP A 36 7.15 -8.41 5.36
N THR A 37 6.00 -7.76 5.15
CA THR A 37 5.38 -6.88 6.15
C THR A 37 5.03 -7.66 7.43
N PRO A 38 5.54 -7.28 8.61
CA PRO A 38 5.23 -7.88 9.90
C PRO A 38 3.74 -7.79 10.27
N VAL A 39 3.22 -8.76 11.04
CA VAL A 39 1.79 -8.85 11.38
C VAL A 39 1.25 -7.58 12.04
N GLU A 40 1.99 -7.00 12.98
CA GLU A 40 1.60 -5.76 13.67
C GLU A 40 1.51 -4.58 12.70
N GLU A 41 2.49 -4.46 11.80
CA GLU A 41 2.50 -3.42 10.76
C GLU A 41 1.32 -3.60 9.79
N ARG A 42 0.95 -4.84 9.45
CA ARG A 42 -0.22 -5.11 8.59
C ARG A 42 -1.52 -4.56 9.18
N GLU A 43 -1.70 -4.61 10.50
CA GLU A 43 -2.89 -4.05 11.15
C GLU A 43 -2.88 -2.53 11.08
N TRP A 44 -1.73 -1.90 11.37
CA TRP A 44 -1.58 -0.45 11.23
C TRP A 44 -1.86 0.01 9.78
N ILE A 45 -1.33 -0.69 8.78
CA ILE A 45 -1.55 -0.35 7.37
C ILE A 45 -3.03 -0.36 7.01
N ARG A 46 -3.77 -1.41 7.39
CA ARG A 46 -5.21 -1.52 7.10
C ARG A 46 -6.01 -0.38 7.72
N GLN A 47 -5.63 0.05 8.92
CA GLN A 47 -6.37 1.06 9.68
C GLN A 47 -6.02 2.48 9.23
N TYR A 48 -4.75 2.76 8.91
CA TYR A 48 -4.26 4.14 8.81
C TYR A 48 -3.66 4.52 7.45
N ALA A 49 -3.16 3.57 6.66
CA ALA A 49 -2.55 3.91 5.37
C ALA A 49 -3.61 4.39 4.37
N ASN A 50 -3.30 5.48 3.66
CA ASN A 50 -4.15 5.99 2.58
C ASN A 50 -3.52 5.84 1.20
N LEU A 51 -2.27 5.38 1.14
CA LEU A 51 -1.59 4.90 -0.05
C LEU A 51 -0.89 3.59 0.28
N VAL A 52 -1.39 2.50 -0.29
CA VAL A 52 -0.82 1.16 -0.11
C VAL A 52 -0.10 0.78 -1.38
N LEU A 53 1.19 0.47 -1.25
CA LEU A 53 2.02 -0.11 -2.29
C LEU A 53 2.08 -1.62 -2.05
N THR A 54 1.78 -2.40 -3.07
CA THR A 54 1.75 -3.87 -2.99
C THR A 54 2.13 -4.47 -4.34
N ASN A 55 2.02 -5.79 -4.48
CA ASN A 55 2.24 -6.51 -5.73
C ASN A 55 1.00 -7.37 -6.08
N PRO A 56 0.89 -7.87 -7.33
CA PRO A 56 -0.26 -8.68 -7.75
C PRO A 56 -0.49 -9.93 -6.89
N ASP A 57 0.58 -10.60 -6.45
CA ASP A 57 0.51 -11.75 -5.55
C ASP A 57 -0.20 -11.40 -4.23
N MET A 58 0.24 -10.32 -3.58
CA MET A 58 -0.31 -9.87 -2.30
C MET A 58 -1.69 -9.23 -2.41
N LEU A 59 -2.00 -8.62 -3.55
CA LEU A 59 -3.38 -8.26 -3.87
C LEU A 59 -4.27 -9.51 -3.91
N HIS A 60 -3.85 -10.54 -4.64
CA HIS A 60 -4.61 -11.78 -4.83
C HIS A 60 -4.78 -12.61 -3.56
N ARG A 61 -3.71 -12.80 -2.77
CA ARG A 61 -3.73 -13.69 -1.60
C ARG A 61 -3.97 -12.97 -0.27
N GLY A 62 -3.64 -11.69 -0.19
CA GLY A 62 -3.69 -10.91 1.06
C GLY A 62 -4.89 -9.99 1.13
N ILE A 63 -5.02 -9.09 0.15
CA ILE A 63 -6.00 -7.99 0.20
C ILE A 63 -7.39 -8.46 -0.20
N LEU A 64 -7.54 -9.07 -1.38
CA LEU A 64 -8.86 -9.43 -1.92
C LEU A 64 -9.60 -10.50 -1.10
N PRO A 65 -8.97 -11.60 -0.65
CA PRO A 65 -9.65 -12.60 0.17
C PRO A 65 -10.01 -12.06 1.57
N SER A 66 -9.23 -11.08 2.06
CA SER A 66 -9.48 -10.42 3.35
C SER A 66 -10.19 -9.07 3.19
N HIS A 67 -10.90 -8.83 2.08
CA HIS A 67 -11.51 -7.52 1.78
C HIS A 67 -12.39 -6.93 2.91
N PRO A 68 -13.07 -7.71 3.79
CA PRO A 68 -13.81 -7.11 4.91
C PRO A 68 -12.91 -6.34 5.88
N ARG A 69 -11.67 -6.82 6.09
CA ARG A 69 -10.64 -6.14 6.92
C ARG A 69 -10.05 -4.91 6.24
N TRP A 70 -10.19 -4.81 4.92
CA TRP A 70 -9.74 -3.68 4.11
C TRP A 70 -10.87 -2.70 3.77
N SER A 71 -12.05 -2.89 4.35
CA SER A 71 -13.27 -2.16 3.98
C SER A 71 -13.11 -0.64 4.04
N SER A 72 -12.44 -0.09 5.04
CA SER A 72 -12.16 1.35 5.14
C SER A 72 -11.32 1.87 3.96
N PHE A 73 -10.21 1.18 3.66
CA PHE A 73 -9.33 1.53 2.54
C PHE A 73 -10.02 1.36 1.19
N LEU A 74 -10.67 0.22 0.95
CA LEU A 74 -11.32 -0.10 -0.32
C LEU A 74 -12.53 0.78 -0.60
N ARG A 75 -13.31 1.15 0.42
CA ARG A 75 -14.45 2.08 0.28
C ARG A 75 -14.01 3.49 -0.11
N ALA A 76 -12.82 3.92 0.33
CA ALA A 76 -12.25 5.22 0.02
C ALA A 76 -11.36 5.22 -1.24
N LEU A 77 -11.15 4.05 -1.87
CA LEU A 77 -10.23 3.89 -2.98
C LEU A 77 -10.74 4.63 -4.23
N ARG A 78 -9.98 5.63 -4.67
CA ARG A 78 -10.27 6.40 -5.90
C ARG A 78 -9.37 6.05 -7.07
N TYR A 79 -8.16 5.59 -6.77
CA TYR A 79 -7.12 5.36 -7.77
C TYR A 79 -6.43 4.02 -7.54
N VAL A 80 -6.26 3.30 -8.64
CA VAL A 80 -5.36 2.14 -8.75
C VAL A 80 -4.30 2.50 -9.78
N VAL A 81 -3.04 2.46 -9.36
CA VAL A 81 -1.88 2.64 -10.23
C VAL A 81 -1.30 1.26 -10.49
N VAL A 82 -1.10 0.92 -11.75
CA VAL A 82 -0.44 -0.32 -12.18
C VAL A 82 0.87 0.08 -12.82
N ASP A 83 1.98 -0.38 -12.25
CA ASP A 83 3.32 -0.12 -12.76
C ASP A 83 3.80 -1.36 -13.53
N GLU A 84 4.15 -1.17 -14.81
CA GLU A 84 4.58 -2.24 -15.72
C GLU A 84 6.08 -2.14 -16.09
N SER A 85 6.87 -1.39 -15.29
CA SER A 85 8.31 -1.14 -15.50
C SER A 85 9.11 -2.34 -16.03
#